data_AF-X1E790-F1
#
_entry.id   AF-X1E790-F1
#
_cell.length_a   1.000
_cell.length_b   1.000
_cell.length_c   1.000
_cell.angle_alpha   90.00
_cell.angle_beta   90.00
_cell.angle_gamma   90.00
#
_symmetry.space_group_name_H-M   'P 1'
#
loop_
_entity.id
_entity.type
_entity.pdbx_description
1 polymer ?
#
loop_
_entity_poly.entity_id
_entity_poly.type
_entity_poly.pdbx_seq_one_letter_code
_entity_poly.pdbx_strand_id
1 'polypeptide(L)'
;IAEIEKKAYEHIYFFPHLDDVVFSCGGRIARQRHNRERVLVVTVFSGGLGQSGINDPLFAPFVDMDGRRNEDERAMEALKADYL
;
A
#
# COMPACT_ATOMS: atom_id res chain seq x y z
N ILE A 1 -12.27 -28.50 -18.73
CA ILE A 1 -11.49 -27.24 -18.67
C ILE A 1 -11.92 -26.58 -17.38
N ALA A 2 -11.10 -26.61 -16.33
CA ALA A 2 -11.44 -25.95 -15.08
C ALA A 2 -11.36 -24.44 -15.32
N GLU A 3 -12.49 -23.73 -15.15
CA GLU A 3 -12.49 -22.29 -15.04
C GLU A 3 -11.60 -21.90 -13.87
N ILE A 4 -10.48 -21.24 -14.16
CA ILE A 4 -9.73 -20.53 -13.14
C ILE A 4 -10.60 -19.33 -12.77
N GLU A 5 -11.35 -19.44 -11.67
CA GLU A 5 -12.07 -18.32 -11.08
C GLU A 5 -11.06 -17.19 -10.84
N LYS A 6 -11.11 -16.13 -11.67
CA LYS A 6 -10.37 -14.90 -11.40
C LYS A 6 -11.00 -14.27 -10.16
N LYS A 7 -10.33 -14.47 -9.02
CA LYS A 7 -10.68 -13.83 -7.75
C LYS A 7 -10.58 -12.30 -7.91
N ALA A 8 -11.71 -11.64 -8.17
CA ALA A 8 -11.80 -10.19 -8.32
C ALA A 8 -11.75 -9.47 -6.96
N TYR A 9 -11.06 -8.34 -6.84
CA TYR A 9 -11.15 -7.53 -5.62
C TYR A 9 -12.47 -6.75 -5.60
N GLU A 10 -13.17 -6.77 -4.47
CA GLU A 10 -14.36 -5.93 -4.27
C GLU A 10 -13.99 -4.45 -4.14
N HIS A 11 -12.82 -4.15 -3.57
CA HIS A 11 -12.31 -2.78 -3.43
C HIS A 11 -10.86 -2.70 -3.86
N ILE A 12 -10.55 -1.67 -4.67
CA ILE A 12 -9.19 -1.35 -5.08
C ILE A 12 -8.95 0.12 -4.75
N TYR A 13 -7.88 0.40 -4.03
CA TYR A 13 -7.44 1.75 -3.68
C TYR A 13 -6.16 2.08 -4.44
N PHE A 14 -6.12 3.24 -5.08
CA PHE A 14 -4.93 3.76 -5.75
C PHE A 14 -4.49 5.02 -5.04
N PHE A 15 -3.29 5.01 -4.48
CA PHE A 15 -2.74 6.16 -3.77
C PHE A 15 -1.29 6.48 -4.21
N PRO A 16 -0.90 7.75 -4.16
CA PRO A 16 0.45 8.16 -4.54
C PRO A 16 1.53 7.54 -3.66
N HIS A 17 1.46 7.77 -2.35
CA HIS A 17 2.56 7.46 -1.43
C HIS A 17 2.21 6.32 -0.47
N LEU A 18 3.28 5.69 0.02
CA LEU A 18 3.26 4.80 1.17
C LEU A 18 2.76 5.64 2.36
N ASP A 19 1.65 5.22 2.98
CA ASP A 19 0.87 5.85 4.06
C ASP A 19 -0.51 6.47 3.68
N ASP A 20 -0.66 7.00 2.47
CA ASP A 20 -1.80 7.85 2.10
C ASP A 20 -3.15 7.13 2.33
N VAL A 21 -3.19 5.84 1.96
CA VAL A 21 -4.38 5.00 2.10
C VAL A 21 -4.75 4.74 3.56
N VAL A 22 -3.75 4.59 4.43
CA VAL A 22 -3.95 4.25 5.85
C VAL A 22 -4.53 5.46 6.56
N PHE A 23 -3.95 6.65 6.32
CA PHE A 23 -4.43 7.90 6.92
C PHE A 23 -5.79 8.34 6.38
N SER A 24 -6.07 8.10 5.10
CA SER A 24 -7.31 8.57 4.46
C SER A 24 -8.45 7.57 4.57
N CYS A 25 -8.16 6.27 4.50
CA CYS A 25 -9.15 5.20 4.30
C CYS A 25 -8.97 4.00 5.25
N GLY A 26 -8.02 4.00 6.19
CA GLY A 26 -7.74 2.86 7.05
C GLY A 26 -8.97 2.32 7.79
N GLY A 27 -9.79 3.20 8.38
CA GLY A 27 -11.03 2.78 9.04
C GLY A 27 -12.08 2.16 8.10
N ARG A 28 -12.13 2.62 6.85
CA ARG A 28 -13.01 2.05 5.82
C ARG A 28 -12.53 0.66 5.41
N ILE A 29 -11.22 0.51 5.17
CA ILE A 29 -10.60 -0.77 4.83
C ILE A 29 -10.81 -1.78 5.96
N ALA A 30 -10.57 -1.38 7.21
CA ALA A 30 -10.82 -2.23 8.37
C ALA A 30 -12.27 -2.75 8.41
N ARG A 31 -13.26 -1.90 8.10
CA ARG A 31 -14.67 -2.31 7.99
C ARG A 31 -14.93 -3.28 6.83
N GLN A 32 -14.39 -3.01 5.65
CA GLN A 32 -14.53 -3.89 4.47
C GLN A 32 -13.94 -5.28 4.74
N ARG A 33 -12.75 -5.33 5.37
CA ARG A 33 -12.10 -6.59 5.76
C ARG A 33 -12.84 -7.31 6.88
N HIS A 34 -13.45 -6.58 7.83
CA HIS A 34 -14.35 -7.17 8.81
C HIS A 34 -15.56 -7.87 8.14
N ASN A 35 -16.08 -7.29 7.06
CA ASN A 35 -17.14 -7.89 6.24
C ASN A 35 -16.65 -9.01 5.29
N ARG A 36 -15.36 -9.39 5.36
CA ARG A 36 -14.72 -10.41 4.51
C ARG A 36 -14.63 -10.04 3.02
N GLU A 37 -14.78 -8.76 2.68
CA GLU A 37 -14.61 -8.24 1.32
C GLU A 37 -13.12 -8.15 1.00
N ARG A 38 -12.66 -8.51 -0.21
CA ARG A 38 -11.25 -8.41 -0.60
C ARG A 38 -10.90 -6.98 -0.96
N VAL A 39 -9.78 -6.52 -0.42
CA VAL A 39 -9.25 -5.18 -0.64
C VAL A 39 -7.84 -5.31 -1.19
N LEU A 40 -7.58 -4.62 -2.29
CA LEU A 40 -6.25 -4.39 -2.84
C LEU A 40 -5.87 -2.92 -2.67
N VAL A 41 -4.69 -2.67 -2.14
CA VAL A 41 -4.06 -1.35 -2.11
C VAL A 41 -2.95 -1.31 -3.18
N VAL A 42 -2.94 -0.25 -3.97
CA VAL A 42 -1.92 0.01 -4.98
C VAL A 42 -1.24 1.33 -4.66
N THR A 43 0.05 1.26 -4.35
CA THR A 43 0.86 2.44 -4.04
C THR A 43 1.76 2.79 -5.22
N VAL A 44 1.48 3.92 -5.88
CA VAL A 44 2.05 4.25 -7.19
C VAL A 44 3.53 4.65 -7.10
N PHE A 45 3.92 5.43 -6.09
CA PHE A 45 5.28 5.96 -5.92
C PHE A 45 6.05 5.19 -4.82
N SER A 46 6.02 3.86 -4.89
CA SER A 46 6.71 2.96 -3.95
C SER A 46 8.10 2.50 -4.43
N GLY A 47 8.55 2.95 -5.61
CA GLY A 47 9.86 2.63 -6.17
C GLY A 47 11.01 3.38 -5.50
N GLY A 48 12.24 2.87 -5.65
CA GLY A 48 13.44 3.55 -5.13
C GLY A 48 13.77 4.86 -5.85
N LEU A 49 14.67 5.66 -5.27
CA LEU A 49 15.04 7.03 -5.71
C LEU A 49 15.63 7.15 -7.13
N GLY A 50 15.92 6.05 -7.81
CA GLY A 50 16.58 6.04 -9.11
C GLY A 50 17.99 6.66 -9.07
N GLN A 51 18.52 7.04 -10.24
CA GLN A 51 19.90 7.57 -10.37
C GLN A 51 20.06 9.03 -9.93
N SER A 52 18.97 9.74 -9.65
CA SER A 52 18.96 11.19 -9.39
C SER A 52 18.90 11.55 -7.90
N GLY A 53 19.20 10.58 -7.02
CA GLY A 53 18.93 10.62 -5.58
C GLY A 53 19.16 11.98 -4.89
N ILE A 54 18.18 12.38 -4.08
CA ILE A 54 18.28 13.54 -3.20
C ILE A 54 19.27 13.18 -2.09
N ASN A 55 20.44 13.83 -2.07
CA ASN A 55 21.49 13.60 -1.07
C ASN A 55 21.49 14.62 0.08
N ASP A 56 20.46 15.46 0.16
CA ASP A 56 20.33 16.44 1.23
C ASP A 56 19.79 15.75 2.50
N PRO A 57 20.51 15.81 3.63
CA PRO A 57 20.09 15.22 4.90
C PRO A 57 18.70 15.67 5.38
N LEU A 58 18.24 16.87 4.98
CA LEU A 58 16.89 17.34 5.30
C LEU A 58 15.80 16.42 4.76
N PHE A 59 16.08 15.70 3.67
CA PHE A 59 15.13 14.78 3.06
C PHE A 59 15.34 13.32 3.45
N ALA A 60 16.35 13.00 4.28
CA ALA A 60 16.70 11.63 4.65
C ALA A 60 15.49 10.75 5.04
N PRO A 61 14.51 11.22 5.85
CA PRO A 61 13.34 10.41 6.20
C PRO A 61 12.38 10.16 5.02
N PHE A 62 12.29 11.10 4.08
CA PHE A 62 11.38 10.99 2.93
C PHE A 62 11.95 10.10 1.83
N VAL A 63 13.26 9.93 1.81
CA VAL A 63 14.01 9.19 0.78
C VAL A 63 14.42 7.80 1.25
N ASP A 64 14.23 7.46 2.53
CA ASP A 64 14.32 6.09 3.05
C ASP A 64 13.12 5.25 2.57
N MET A 65 13.17 4.86 1.29
CA MET A 65 12.08 4.11 0.67
C MET A 65 11.94 2.69 1.24
N ASP A 66 13.02 2.09 1.73
CA ASP A 66 12.99 0.75 2.34
C ASP A 66 12.30 0.80 3.71
N GLY A 67 12.66 1.78 4.55
CA GLY A 67 12.00 2.00 5.84
C GLY A 67 10.50 2.28 5.65
N ARG A 68 10.16 3.19 4.73
CA ARG A 68 8.77 3.52 4.41
C ARG A 68 7.98 2.33 3.86
N ARG A 69 8.62 1.48 3.04
CA ARG A 69 7.97 0.26 2.52
C ARG A 69 7.68 -0.73 3.64
N ASN A 70 8.65 -0.98 4.52
CA ASN A 70 8.46 -1.87 5.67
C ASN A 70 7.38 -1.35 6.65
N GLU A 71 7.24 -0.03 6.80
CA GLU A 71 6.14 0.57 7.56
C GLU A 71 4.77 0.32 6.90
N ASP A 72 4.66 0.53 5.59
CA ASP A 72 3.42 0.29 4.83
C ASP A 72 3.02 -1.18 4.84
N GLU A 73 3.97 -2.11 4.65
CA GLU A 73 3.75 -3.55 4.69
C GLU A 73 3.13 -3.98 6.04
N ARG A 74 3.68 -3.48 7.15
CA ARG A 74 3.13 -3.74 8.49
C ARG A 74 1.72 -3.16 8.66
N ALA A 75 1.43 -2.00 8.06
CA ALA A 75 0.10 -1.42 8.10
C ALA A 75 -0.90 -2.23 7.27
N MET A 76 -0.50 -2.73 6.10
CA MET A 76 -1.32 -3.61 5.26
C MET A 76 -1.62 -4.95 5.93
N GLU A 77 -0.62 -5.53 6.60
CA GLU A 77 -0.79 -6.73 7.44
C GLU A 77 -1.83 -6.49 8.56
N ALA A 78 -1.73 -5.36 9.27
CA ALA A 78 -2.68 -5.00 10.32
C ALA A 78 -4.10 -4.82 9.78
N LEU A 79 -4.25 -4.25 8.58
CA LEU A 79 -5.52 -4.10 7.88
C LEU A 79 -6.01 -5.41 7.22
N LYS A 80 -5.14 -6.42 7.10
CA LYS A 80 -5.37 -7.66 6.33
C LYS A 80 -5.70 -7.40 4.87
N ALA A 81 -5.17 -6.34 4.28
CA ALA A 81 -5.36 -6.00 2.87
C ALA A 81 -4.23 -6.62 2.03
N ASP A 82 -4.54 -6.98 0.79
CA ASP A 82 -3.50 -7.30 -0.19
C ASP A 82 -2.94 -5.98 -0.73
N TYR A 83 -1.68 -5.98 -1.16
CA TYR A 83 -1.00 -4.77 -1.62
C TYR A 83 -0.01 -5.03 -2.76
N LEU A 84 0.26 -3.99 -3.56
CA LEU A 84 1.28 -3.97 -4.62
C LEU A 84 1.98 -2.62 -4.74
#